data_AF-A0AAW0IL53-F1
#
_entry.id   AF-A0AAW0IL53-F1
#
_cell.length_a   1.000
_cell.length_b   1.000
_cell.length_c   1.000
_cell.angle_alpha   90.00
_cell.angle_beta   90.00
_cell.angle_gamma   90.00
#
_symmetry.space_group_name_H-M   'P 1'
#
loop_
_entity.id
_entity.type
_entity.pdbx_description
1 polymer ?
#
loop_
_entity_poly.entity_id
_entity_poly.type
_entity_poly.pdbx_seq_one_letter_code
_entity_poly.pdbx_strand_id
1 'polypeptide(L)'
;MTPKNRTNCGFPGITSDECFENGCCFDSSVGGVPWCFQPLPNQAEEQCVMEVSARKNCGFPGISPEECASRQCCFSNLVFEVPWCFFPQSVEAQADWLASPSSLFLLHGGKS
;
A
#
# COMPACT_ATOMS: atom_id res chain seq x y z
N MET A 1 5.20 -1.93 4.34
CA MET A 1 6.18 -0.87 4.02
C MET A 1 7.57 -1.48 3.92
N THR A 2 8.27 -1.21 2.83
CA THR A 2 9.63 -1.61 2.52
C THR A 2 10.56 -0.92 3.52
N PRO A 3 11.43 -1.64 4.24
CA PRO A 3 12.25 -1.05 5.30
C PRO A 3 13.12 0.13 4.86
N LYS A 4 13.59 0.11 3.60
CA LYS A 4 14.40 1.19 3.01
C LYS A 4 13.65 2.50 2.78
N ASN A 5 12.32 2.46 2.70
CA ASN A 5 11.47 3.62 2.47
C ASN A 5 10.89 4.20 3.77
N ARG A 6 11.31 3.70 4.93
CA ARG A 6 10.88 4.20 6.23
C ARG A 6 11.41 5.61 6.47
N THR A 7 10.52 6.53 6.80
CA THR A 7 10.89 7.85 7.33
C THR A 7 10.91 7.79 8.85
N ASN A 8 12.02 8.21 9.47
CA ASN A 8 12.16 8.23 10.92
C ASN A 8 11.07 9.06 11.61
N CYS A 9 10.51 8.54 12.71
CA CYS A 9 9.37 9.12 13.45
C CYS A 9 9.61 9.10 14.97
N GLY A 10 10.87 9.12 15.41
CA GLY A 10 11.24 9.10 16.82
C GLY A 10 12.69 9.44 17.06
N PHE A 11 13.10 9.46 18.33
CA PHE A 11 14.51 9.67 18.71
C PHE A 11 15.27 8.34 18.82
N PRO A 12 16.62 8.34 18.72
CA PRO A 12 17.41 7.13 18.90
C PRO A 12 17.17 6.48 20.28
N GLY A 13 16.85 5.20 20.30
CA GLY A 13 16.56 4.46 21.54
C GLY A 13 15.12 4.59 22.05
N ILE A 14 14.22 5.21 21.29
CA ILE A 14 12.78 5.24 21.60
C ILE A 14 12.22 3.82 21.80
N THR A 15 11.36 3.65 22.80
CA THR A 15 10.67 2.38 23.04
C THR A 15 9.54 2.14 22.04
N SER A 16 9.04 0.91 21.96
CA SER A 16 7.91 0.60 21.10
C SER A 16 6.65 1.37 21.50
N ASP A 17 6.38 1.49 22.80
CA ASP A 17 5.18 2.16 23.31
C ASP A 17 5.21 3.66 23.03
N GLU A 18 6.33 4.34 23.33
CA GLU A 18 6.51 5.77 22.99
C GLU A 18 6.38 6.03 21.48
N CYS A 19 6.85 5.09 20.65
CA CYS A 19 6.71 5.19 19.20
C CYS A 19 5.23 5.15 18.77
N PHE A 20 4.44 4.22 19.32
CA PHE A 20 3.01 4.13 19.02
C PHE A 20 2.22 5.32 19.57
N GLU A 21 2.57 5.84 20.76
CA GLU A 21 1.99 7.05 21.34
C GLU A 21 2.23 8.29 20.47
N ASN A 22 3.36 8.34 19.76
CA ASN A 22 3.65 9.37 18.74
C ASN A 22 2.84 9.19 17.44
N GLY A 23 1.97 8.18 17.35
CA GLY A 23 1.19 7.87 16.15
C GLY A 23 2.02 7.24 15.02
N CYS A 24 3.19 6.68 15.35
CA CYS A 24 4.10 6.06 14.41
C CYS A 24 3.94 4.52 14.39
N CYS A 25 4.67 3.85 13.51
CA CYS A 25 4.83 2.40 13.50
C CYS A 25 6.19 1.99 14.06
N PHE A 26 6.25 0.87 14.77
CA PHE A 26 7.48 0.31 15.32
C PHE A 26 7.80 -1.07 14.72
N ASP A 27 9.04 -1.27 14.24
CA ASP A 27 9.58 -2.58 13.84
C ASP A 27 11.11 -2.59 13.92
N SER A 28 11.64 -3.35 14.88
CA SER A 28 13.07 -3.53 15.14
C SER A 28 13.68 -4.79 14.50
N SER A 29 12.93 -5.53 13.68
CA SER A 29 13.41 -6.79 13.07
C SER A 29 14.50 -6.60 12.01
N VAL A 30 14.67 -5.38 11.49
CA VAL A 30 15.64 -5.03 10.45
C VAL A 30 16.62 -3.97 10.96
N GLY A 31 17.92 -4.27 10.89
CA GLY A 31 18.99 -3.34 11.25
C GLY A 31 19.31 -2.31 10.16
N GLY A 32 19.88 -1.17 10.55
CA GLY A 32 20.34 -0.13 9.61
C GLY A 32 19.24 0.74 8.99
N VAL A 33 18.01 0.66 9.51
CA VAL A 33 16.85 1.46 9.11
C VAL A 33 16.13 1.99 10.35
N PRO A 34 15.29 3.03 10.24
CA PRO A 34 14.49 3.50 11.37
C PRO A 34 13.58 2.40 11.93
N TRP A 35 13.63 2.20 13.25
CA TRP A 35 12.75 1.27 13.96
C TRP A 35 11.40 1.91 14.29
N CYS A 36 11.41 3.19 14.66
CA CYS A 36 10.20 4.01 14.75
C CYS A 36 10.06 4.85 13.48
N PHE A 37 8.98 4.64 12.72
CA PHE A 37 8.81 5.22 11.39
C PHE A 37 7.38 5.69 11.13
N GLN A 38 7.25 6.64 10.21
CA GLN A 38 5.95 7.21 9.84
C GLN A 38 5.05 6.12 9.21
N PRO A 39 3.75 6.10 9.52
CA PRO A 39 2.83 5.18 8.86
C PRO A 39 2.70 5.53 7.37
N LEU A 40 2.13 4.61 6.61
CA LEU A 40 1.71 4.90 5.24
C LEU A 40 0.64 6.01 5.24
N PRO A 41 0.52 6.78 4.14
CA PRO A 41 -0.53 7.79 4.02
C PRO A 41 -1.90 7.16 4.27
N ASN A 42 -2.63 7.72 5.24
CA ASN A 42 -3.97 7.25 5.58
C ASN A 42 -4.92 7.45 4.39
N GLN A 43 -5.81 6.49 4.17
CA GLN A 43 -6.87 6.51 3.18
C GLN A 43 -8.15 5.97 3.82
N ALA A 44 -9.31 6.38 3.28
CA ALA A 44 -10.61 5.94 3.79
C ALA A 44 -10.82 4.42 3.68
N GLU A 45 -10.15 3.78 2.72
CA GLU A 45 -10.23 2.35 2.46
C GLU A 45 -8.86 1.69 2.61
N GLU A 46 -8.80 0.55 3.30
CA GLU A 46 -7.55 -0.19 3.54
C GLU A 46 -6.84 -0.60 2.24
N GLN A 47 -7.62 -0.95 1.22
CA GLN A 47 -7.09 -1.29 -0.10
C GLN A 47 -6.38 -0.13 -0.81
N CYS A 48 -6.56 1.11 -0.34
CA CYS A 48 -5.87 2.29 -0.87
C CYS A 48 -4.64 2.68 -0.06
N VAL A 49 -4.42 2.09 1.12
CA VAL A 49 -3.26 2.38 1.98
C VAL A 49 -2.05 1.64 1.45
N MET A 50 -1.19 2.31 0.68
CA MET A 50 0.03 1.70 0.11
C MET A 50 1.20 2.68 0.10
N GLU A 51 2.40 2.18 -0.21
CA GLU A 51 3.54 3.05 -0.47
C GLU A 51 3.28 3.96 -1.67
N VAL A 52 3.71 5.21 -1.56
CA VAL A 52 3.57 6.19 -2.63
C VAL A 52 4.24 5.72 -3.92
N SER A 53 5.42 5.08 -3.80
CA SER A 53 6.16 4.49 -4.90
C SER A 53 5.49 3.26 -5.53
N ALA A 54 4.55 2.62 -4.81
CA ALA A 54 3.79 1.47 -5.30
C ALA A 54 2.54 1.89 -6.11
N ARG A 55 2.17 3.18 -6.10
CA ARG A 55 0.99 3.67 -6.82
C ARG A 55 1.12 3.42 -8.32
N LYS A 56 0.20 2.63 -8.87
CA LYS A 56 0.06 2.43 -10.32
C LYS A 56 -1.07 3.31 -10.85
N ASN A 57 -0.77 4.11 -11.87
CA ASN A 57 -1.71 5.09 -12.43
C ASN A 57 -3.00 4.40 -12.92
N CYS A 58 -4.15 4.84 -12.42
CA CYS A 58 -5.50 4.43 -12.83
C CYS A 58 -6.32 5.63 -13.32
N GLY A 59 -5.66 6.63 -13.91
CA GLY A 59 -6.18 7.97 -14.08
C GLY A 59 -5.65 8.67 -15.32
N PHE A 60 -5.80 9.98 -15.32
CA PHE A 60 -5.11 10.92 -16.18
C PHE A 60 -4.86 12.23 -15.39
N PRO A 61 -3.93 13.09 -15.81
CA PRO A 61 -3.68 14.36 -15.14
C PRO A 61 -4.94 15.23 -15.05
N GLY A 62 -5.29 15.69 -13.85
CA GLY A 62 -6.46 16.54 -13.62
C GLY A 62 -7.80 15.79 -13.47
N ILE A 63 -7.80 14.45 -13.43
CA ILE A 63 -9.00 13.65 -13.11
C ILE A 63 -9.60 14.07 -11.75
N SER A 64 -10.93 14.16 -11.67
CA SER A 64 -11.61 14.48 -10.42
C SER A 64 -11.62 13.27 -9.45
N PRO A 65 -11.79 13.49 -8.14
CA PRO A 65 -11.96 12.41 -7.18
C PRO A 65 -13.15 11.48 -7.55
N GLU A 66 -14.27 12.06 -7.98
CA GLU A 66 -15.49 11.33 -8.32
C GLU A 66 -15.30 10.48 -9.58
N GLU A 67 -14.64 11.02 -10.60
CA GLU A 67 -14.34 10.28 -11.82
C GLU A 67 -13.34 9.14 -11.54
N CYS A 68 -12.33 9.39 -10.70
CA CYS A 68 -11.42 8.33 -10.26
C CYS A 68 -12.15 7.21 -9.50
N ALA A 69 -13.05 7.58 -8.56
CA ALA A 69 -13.84 6.61 -7.82
C ALA A 69 -14.79 5.81 -8.73
N SER A 70 -15.36 6.44 -9.78
CA SER A 70 -16.20 5.75 -10.78
C SER A 70 -15.43 4.67 -11.57
N ARG A 71 -14.10 4.81 -11.67
CA ARG A 71 -13.19 3.82 -12.24
C ARG A 71 -12.76 2.74 -11.24
N GLN A 72 -13.37 2.72 -10.05
CA GLN A 72 -13.07 1.80 -8.95
C GLN A 72 -11.60 1.89 -8.49
N CYS A 73 -11.07 3.11 -8.48
CA CYS A 73 -9.70 3.40 -8.12
C CYS A 73 -9.60 4.35 -6.92
N CYS A 74 -8.42 4.36 -6.30
CA CYS A 74 -8.10 5.16 -5.13
C CYS A 74 -7.68 6.57 -5.57
N PHE A 75 -8.13 7.59 -4.83
CA PHE A 75 -7.75 8.99 -5.07
C PHE A 75 -7.02 9.59 -3.87
N SER A 76 -5.83 10.16 -4.10
CA SER A 76 -5.06 10.91 -3.09
C SER A 76 -4.15 11.94 -3.74
N ASN A 77 -4.43 13.22 -3.51
CA ASN A 77 -3.67 14.37 -3.98
C ASN A 77 -2.67 14.94 -2.95
N LEU A 78 -2.44 14.21 -1.86
CA LEU A 78 -1.58 14.66 -0.74
C LEU A 78 -0.09 14.63 -1.06
N VAL A 79 0.31 13.98 -2.17
CA VAL A 79 1.71 13.85 -2.59
C VAL A 79 1.83 14.28 -4.05
N PHE A 80 2.83 15.10 -4.34
CA PHE A 80 3.11 15.62 -5.67
C PHE A 80 3.95 14.63 -6.51
N GLU A 81 3.99 14.84 -7.82
CA GLU A 81 4.80 14.07 -8.79
C GLU A 81 4.49 12.55 -8.84
N VAL A 82 3.32 12.16 -8.37
CA VAL A 82 2.83 10.78 -8.37
C VAL A 82 1.39 10.70 -8.85
N PRO A 83 0.91 9.53 -9.32
CA PRO A 83 -0.48 9.40 -9.70
C PRO A 83 -1.42 9.69 -8.53
N TRP A 84 -2.32 10.66 -8.72
CA TRP A 84 -3.36 10.97 -7.74
C TRP A 84 -4.50 9.97 -7.80
N CYS A 85 -4.82 9.46 -8.99
CA CYS A 85 -5.72 8.33 -9.17
C CYS A 85 -4.90 7.07 -9.44
N PHE A 86 -5.01 6.07 -8.56
CA PHE A 86 -4.19 4.86 -8.59
C PHE A 86 -5.01 3.61 -8.27
N PHE A 87 -4.55 2.46 -8.74
CA PHE A 87 -5.19 1.18 -8.48
C PHE A 87 -5.14 0.80 -6.99
N PRO A 88 -6.19 0.17 -6.43
CA PRO A 88 -6.14 -0.40 -5.07
C PRO A 88 -5.18 -1.61 -4.99
N GLN A 89 -4.76 -2.00 -3.80
CA GLN A 89 -3.89 -3.17 -3.59
C GLN A 89 -4.55 -4.49 -4.04
N SER A 90 -5.86 -4.60 -3.94
CA SER A 90 -6.63 -5.83 -4.21
C SER A 90 -6.60 -6.27 -5.69
N VAL A 91 -6.42 -5.34 -6.63
CA VAL A 91 -6.28 -5.68 -8.06
C VAL A 91 -4.89 -6.23 -8.40
N GLU A 92 -3.89 -6.03 -7.55
CA GLU A 92 -2.58 -6.72 -7.64
C GLU A 92 -2.74 -8.18 -7.21
N ALA A 93 -3.36 -8.41 -6.04
CA ALA A 93 -3.56 -9.75 -5.50
C ALA A 93 -4.42 -10.63 -6.44
N GLN A 94 -5.52 -10.12 -6.98
CA GLN A 94 -6.35 -10.91 -7.92
C GLN A 94 -5.63 -11.23 -9.24
N ALA A 95 -4.72 -10.37 -9.70
CA ALA A 95 -3.87 -10.68 -10.84
C ALA A 95 -2.82 -11.77 -10.50
N ASP A 96 -2.25 -11.75 -9.30
CA ASP A 96 -1.31 -12.79 -8.82
C ASP A 96 -1.98 -14.17 -8.58
N TRP A 97 -3.23 -14.21 -8.12
CA TRP A 97 -4.01 -15.45 -7.96
C TRP A 97 -4.44 -16.06 -9.31
N LEU A 98 -4.76 -15.22 -10.31
CA LEU A 98 -5.07 -15.67 -11.68
C LEU A 98 -3.82 -16.03 -12.49
N ALA A 99 -2.67 -15.47 -12.15
CA ALA A 99 -1.38 -15.79 -12.76
C ALA A 99 -0.62 -16.93 -12.07
N SER A 100 -1.11 -17.43 -10.91
CA SER A 100 -0.51 -18.58 -10.22
C SER A 100 -0.79 -19.89 -10.96
N PRO A 101 0.24 -20.68 -11.33
CA PRO A 101 0.06 -21.98 -12.00
C PRO A 101 -0.73 -23.01 -11.16
N SER A 102 -0.85 -22.79 -9.84
CA SER A 102 -1.61 -23.63 -8.92
C SER A 102 -3.14 -23.58 -9.12
N SER A 103 -3.69 -22.55 -9.78
CA SER A 103 -5.14 -22.45 -10.05
C SER A 103 -5.60 -23.24 -11.27
N LEU A 104 -4.69 -23.81 -12.06
CA LEU A 104 -5.04 -24.63 -13.24
C LEU A 104 -5.58 -26.02 -12.85
N PHE A 105 -5.36 -26.46 -11.62
CA PHE A 105 -5.71 -27.81 -11.15
C PHE A 105 -7.18 -28.01 -10.77
N LEU A 106 -7.98 -26.94 -10.63
CA LEU A 106 -9.39 -27.06 -10.23
C LEU A 106 -10.38 -27.19 -11.40
N LEU A 107 -9.94 -27.08 -12.66
CA LEU A 107 -10.83 -27.18 -13.82
C LEU A 107 -10.93 -28.59 -14.45
N HIS A 108 -10.13 -29.57 -14.02
CA HIS A 108 -10.08 -30.90 -14.68
C HIS A 108 -10.47 -32.09 -13.79
N GLY A 109 -11.15 -31.87 -12.67
CA GLY A 109 -11.49 -32.94 -11.70
C GLY A 109 -12.93 -33.47 -11.72
N GLY A 110 -13.68 -33.34 -12.82
CA GLY A 110 -15.09 -33.74 -12.87
C GLY A 110 -15.41 -34.80 -13.94
N LYS A 111 -15.93 -35.96 -13.48
CA LYS A 111 -16.45 -37.14 -14.22
C LYS A 111 -15.32 -38.05 -14.79
N SER A 112 -15.23 -39.32 -14.45
CA SER A 112 -16.28 -40.37 -14.45
C SER A 112 -15.96 -41.49 -13.48
#